data_AF-A0A3S1BXM0-F1
#
_entry.id   AF-A0A3S1BXM0-F1
#
_cell.length_a   1.000
_cell.length_b   1.000
_cell.length_c   1.000
_cell.angle_alpha   90.00
_cell.angle_beta   90.00
_cell.angle_gamma   90.00
#
_symmetry.space_group_name_H-M   'P 1'
#
loop_
_entity.id
_entity.type
_entity.pdbx_description
1 polymer ?
#
loop_
_entity_poly.entity_id
_entity_poly.type
_entity_poly.pdbx_seq_one_letter_code
_entity_poly.pdbx_strand_id
1 'polypeptide(L)'
;MSISCLVVFSLLSTAYLASAERRHTVFILVGGTGDLAAKYLWDGIFNVYHNRFEGHTGGFESEAAANHTFDFLAAGRTAQDQGNIILNSVLKSSIQCPEDSPHHTTCTKRATDFINKAIYMSLKEDADFVLLCNEIQDLFSRTSFGVKQELILYLAIAPAHYENVAEKFHKKCAQKMRELHVSLKVAIEKPFGLD
;
A
#
# COMPACT_ATOMS: atom_id res chain seq x y z
N MET A 1 52.58 -30.54 6.50
CA MET A 1 51.29 -31.26 6.60
C MET A 1 50.48 -30.55 7.70
N SER A 2 49.90 -29.36 7.52
CA SER A 2 48.91 -28.84 6.55
C SER A 2 47.58 -29.58 6.51
N ILE A 3 46.99 -29.87 7.67
CA ILE A 3 45.56 -30.19 7.79
C ILE A 3 45.06 -29.65 9.14
N SER A 4 44.91 -28.33 9.29
CA SER A 4 44.18 -27.82 10.47
C SER A 4 43.59 -26.42 10.33
N CYS A 5 43.75 -25.74 9.19
CA CYS A 5 43.28 -24.35 9.02
C CYS A 5 42.11 -24.20 8.02
N LEU A 6 41.80 -25.24 7.24
CA LEU A 6 40.80 -25.15 6.16
C LEU A 6 39.36 -25.45 6.59
N VAL A 7 39.13 -26.05 7.76
CA VAL A 7 37.79 -26.49 8.18
C VAL A 7 37.05 -25.43 9.02
N VAL A 8 37.76 -24.47 9.61
CA VAL A 8 37.13 -23.43 10.45
C VAL A 8 36.63 -22.25 9.60
N PHE A 9 37.22 -22.00 8.43
CA PHE A 9 36.76 -20.92 7.54
C PHE A 9 35.56 -21.31 6.66
N SER A 10 35.28 -22.61 6.49
CA SER A 10 34.13 -23.07 5.69
C SER A 10 32.80 -23.13 6.46
N LEU A 11 32.81 -22.92 7.78
CA LEU A 11 31.58 -22.93 8.60
C LEU A 11 31.00 -21.53 8.89
N LEU A 12 31.65 -20.46 8.41
CA LEU A 12 31.14 -19.09 8.52
C LEU A 12 30.34 -18.60 7.29
N SER A 13 30.17 -19.45 6.26
CA SER A 13 29.56 -19.02 4.99
C SER A 13 28.14 -19.50 4.72
N THR A 14 27.46 -20.23 5.62
CA THR A 14 26.11 -20.75 5.31
C THR A 14 25.12 -20.57 6.45
N ALA A 15 24.88 -19.31 6.85
CA ALA A 15 23.61 -18.92 7.44
C ALA A 15 23.39 -17.39 7.34
N TYR A 16 23.72 -16.78 6.21
CA TYR A 16 22.85 -15.68 5.76
C TYR A 16 21.54 -16.34 5.29
N LEU A 17 20.71 -16.76 6.26
CA LEU A 17 19.29 -16.73 6.04
C LEU A 17 19.00 -15.28 5.68
N ALA A 18 18.83 -15.00 4.39
CA ALA A 18 18.20 -13.78 3.94
C ALA A 18 16.81 -13.80 4.56
N SER A 19 16.71 -13.29 5.80
CA SER A 19 15.45 -13.10 6.48
C SER A 19 14.62 -12.25 5.52
N ALA A 20 13.54 -12.82 5.01
CA ALA A 20 12.68 -12.13 4.08
C ALA A 20 12.20 -10.85 4.77
N GLU A 21 12.68 -9.72 4.26
CA GLU A 21 12.49 -8.44 4.90
C GLU A 21 11.01 -8.12 5.04
N ARG A 22 10.57 -7.84 6.27
CA ARG A 22 9.18 -7.46 6.54
C ARG A 22 8.97 -6.02 6.10
N ARG A 23 7.90 -5.79 5.35
CA ARG A 23 7.51 -4.48 4.85
C ARG A 23 6.05 -4.21 5.17
N HIS A 24 5.74 -2.95 5.46
CA HIS A 24 4.38 -2.46 5.51
C HIS A 24 4.26 -1.29 4.54
N THR A 25 3.30 -1.37 3.61
CA THR A 25 3.04 -0.32 2.63
C THR A 25 1.70 0.33 2.91
N VAL A 26 1.72 1.64 3.14
CA VAL A 26 0.51 2.45 3.06
C VAL A 26 0.39 2.94 1.61
N PHE A 27 -0.72 2.61 0.96
CA PHE A 27 -0.99 3.03 -0.43
C PHE A 27 -2.07 4.11 -0.43
N ILE A 28 -1.73 5.30 -0.89
CA ILE A 28 -2.64 6.43 -1.03
C ILE A 28 -3.00 6.61 -2.48
N LEU A 29 -4.29 6.45 -2.79
CA LEU A 29 -4.84 6.77 -4.09
C LEU A 29 -5.57 8.12 -4.06
N VAL A 30 -4.88 9.18 -4.45
CA VAL A 30 -5.49 10.50 -4.64
C VAL A 30 -6.30 10.48 -5.92
N GLY A 31 -7.58 10.87 -5.85
CA GLY A 31 -8.55 10.61 -6.92
C GLY A 31 -9.19 9.22 -6.82
N GLY A 32 -9.08 8.54 -5.68
CA GLY A 32 -9.58 7.16 -5.49
C GLY A 32 -11.10 6.99 -5.64
N THR A 33 -11.87 8.07 -5.72
CA THR A 33 -13.32 8.05 -6.00
C THR A 33 -13.67 8.44 -7.44
N GLY A 34 -12.66 8.69 -8.29
CA GLY A 34 -12.87 9.08 -9.70
C GLY A 34 -12.97 7.88 -10.65
N ASP A 35 -13.37 8.16 -11.89
CA ASP A 35 -13.66 7.15 -12.91
C ASP A 35 -12.47 6.25 -13.24
N LEU A 36 -11.25 6.82 -13.32
CA LEU A 36 -10.04 6.04 -13.58
C LEU A 36 -9.80 5.02 -12.46
N ALA A 37 -9.98 5.44 -11.21
CA ALA A 37 -9.79 4.59 -10.05
C ALA A 37 -10.82 3.46 -10.02
N ALA A 38 -12.10 3.78 -10.24
CA ALA A 38 -13.18 2.81 -10.27
C ALA A 38 -13.05 1.82 -11.43
N LYS A 39 -12.58 2.27 -12.60
CA LYS A 39 -12.52 1.42 -13.78
C LYS A 39 -11.33 0.46 -13.77
N TYR A 40 -10.19 0.86 -13.19
CA TYR A 40 -8.94 0.10 -13.35
C TYR A 40 -8.08 0.01 -12.10
N LEU A 41 -7.93 1.09 -11.33
CA LEU A 41 -6.87 1.13 -10.32
C LEU A 41 -7.21 0.27 -9.10
N TRP A 42 -8.45 0.30 -8.60
CA TRP A 42 -8.81 -0.52 -7.43
C TRP A 42 -8.72 -2.02 -7.71
N ASP A 43 -9.15 -2.45 -8.90
CA ASP A 43 -8.98 -3.85 -9.32
C ASP A 43 -7.50 -4.22 -9.44
N GLY A 44 -6.68 -3.37 -10.08
CA GLY A 44 -5.23 -3.58 -10.17
C GLY A 44 -4.54 -3.66 -8.81
N ILE A 45 -4.88 -2.77 -7.88
CA ILE A 45 -4.35 -2.78 -6.51
C ILE A 45 -4.79 -4.05 -5.76
N PHE A 46 -6.06 -4.43 -5.89
CA PHE A 46 -6.57 -5.67 -5.31
C PHE A 46 -5.85 -6.90 -5.86
N ASN A 47 -5.59 -6.98 -7.17
CA ASN A 47 -4.87 -8.08 -7.78
C ASN A 47 -3.45 -8.21 -7.22
N VAL A 48 -2.74 -7.09 -7.02
CA VAL A 48 -1.42 -7.09 -6.35
C VAL A 48 -1.52 -7.58 -4.91
N TYR A 49 -2.50 -7.08 -4.16
CA TYR A 49 -2.76 -7.51 -2.79
C TYR A 49 -3.09 -9.01 -2.73
N HIS A 50 -3.96 -9.49 -3.60
CA HIS A 50 -4.43 -10.87 -3.66
C HIS A 50 -3.31 -11.85 -3.99
N ASN A 51 -2.55 -11.59 -5.06
CA ASN A 51 -1.50 -12.49 -5.55
C ASN A 51 -0.35 -12.64 -4.56
N ARG A 52 -0.14 -11.65 -3.67
CA ARG A 52 0.88 -11.74 -2.61
C ARG A 52 0.67 -12.94 -1.68
N PHE A 53 -0.57 -13.37 -1.50
CA PHE A 53 -0.93 -14.46 -0.61
C PHE A 53 -1.18 -15.80 -1.36
N GLU A 54 -1.14 -15.83 -2.70
CA GLU A 54 -1.35 -17.07 -3.46
C GLU A 54 -0.09 -17.97 -3.54
N GLY A 55 1.11 -17.42 -3.31
CA GLY A 55 2.37 -18.16 -3.38
C GLY A 55 2.74 -19.02 -2.15
N HIS A 56 1.87 -19.15 -1.14
CA HIS A 56 2.16 -19.91 0.11
C HIS A 56 1.48 -21.29 0.16
N THR A 57 1.07 -21.85 -0.99
CA THR A 57 0.42 -23.17 -1.11
C THR A 57 1.39 -24.35 -1.00
N GLY A 58 2.28 -24.31 0.00
CA GLY A 58 3.13 -25.42 0.41
C GLY A 58 2.67 -26.00 1.74
N GLY A 59 1.62 -26.82 1.72
CA GLY A 59 1.36 -27.93 2.67
C GLY A 59 1.70 -27.74 4.15
N PHE A 60 1.39 -26.61 4.76
CA PHE A 60 1.18 -26.43 6.20
C PHE A 60 0.59 -25.03 6.33
N GLU A 61 -0.61 -24.90 6.88
CA GLU A 61 -1.20 -23.60 7.24
C GLU A 61 -0.38 -22.97 8.37
N SER A 62 0.86 -22.58 8.07
CA SER A 62 1.52 -21.58 8.87
C SER A 62 0.88 -20.27 8.44
N GLU A 63 0.22 -19.61 9.39
CA GLU A 63 0.14 -18.15 9.47
C GLU A 63 1.57 -17.55 9.54
N ALA A 64 2.49 -17.98 8.68
CA ALA A 64 3.79 -17.37 8.49
C ALA A 64 3.47 -16.00 7.93
N ALA A 65 3.51 -15.01 8.83
CA ALA A 65 3.22 -13.62 8.60
C ALA A 65 3.66 -13.22 7.20
N ALA A 66 2.70 -12.79 6.36
CA ALA A 66 3.04 -12.19 5.09
C ALA A 66 4.13 -11.14 5.35
N ASN A 67 5.31 -11.34 4.77
CA ASN A 67 6.43 -10.40 4.93
C ASN A 67 6.12 -9.03 4.27
N HIS A 68 4.91 -8.85 3.75
CA HIS A 68 4.43 -7.59 3.23
C HIS A 68 2.95 -7.40 3.60
N THR A 69 2.66 -6.38 4.40
CA THR A 69 1.29 -5.98 4.75
C THR A 69 0.94 -4.63 4.14
N PHE A 70 -0.36 -4.33 4.06
CA PHE A 70 -0.87 -3.14 3.40
C PHE A 70 -2.01 -2.49 4.19
N ASP A 71 -2.10 -1.16 4.07
CA ASP A 71 -3.28 -0.36 4.35
C ASP A 71 -3.52 0.61 3.18
N PHE A 72 -4.80 0.93 2.91
CA PHE A 72 -5.21 1.64 1.70
C PHE A 72 -5.98 2.90 2.05
N LEU A 73 -5.54 4.04 1.53
CA LEU A 73 -6.20 5.32 1.68
C LEU A 73 -6.69 5.79 0.32
N ALA A 74 -7.99 5.96 0.14
CA ALA A 74 -8.51 6.77 -0.94
C ALA A 74 -8.52 8.23 -0.49
N ALA A 75 -8.12 9.16 -1.35
CA ALA A 75 -8.13 10.57 -1.00
C ALA A 75 -8.73 11.44 -2.09
N GLY A 76 -9.43 12.51 -1.73
CA GLY A 76 -10.11 13.35 -2.70
C GLY A 76 -10.72 14.61 -2.10
N ARG A 77 -11.36 15.44 -2.92
CA ARG A 77 -11.95 16.72 -2.48
C ARG A 77 -13.38 16.59 -1.94
N THR A 78 -14.00 15.44 -2.10
CA THR A 78 -15.35 15.17 -1.58
C THR A 78 -15.31 15.21 -0.06
N ALA A 79 -16.34 15.79 0.56
CA ALA A 79 -16.49 15.80 2.01
C ALA A 79 -16.42 14.38 2.57
N GLN A 80 -15.88 14.23 3.79
CA GLN A 80 -15.53 12.94 4.39
C GLN A 80 -16.65 11.89 4.30
N ASP A 81 -17.86 12.22 4.77
CA ASP A 81 -18.99 11.27 4.80
C ASP A 81 -19.44 10.85 3.41
N GLN A 82 -19.54 11.82 2.49
CA GLN A 82 -19.92 11.53 1.11
C GLN A 82 -18.83 10.73 0.37
N GLY A 83 -17.55 11.02 0.65
CA GLY A 83 -16.42 10.29 0.10
C GLY A 83 -16.38 8.84 0.57
N ASN A 84 -16.69 8.58 1.84
CA ASN A 84 -16.85 7.22 2.37
C ASN A 84 -17.95 6.43 1.63
N ILE A 85 -19.10 7.06 1.37
CA ILE A 85 -20.21 6.43 0.63
C ILE A 85 -19.77 6.08 -0.79
N ILE A 86 -19.15 7.03 -1.50
CA ILE A 86 -18.69 6.83 -2.89
C ILE A 86 -17.61 5.76 -2.93
N LEU A 87 -16.60 5.81 -2.04
CA LEU A 87 -15.52 4.83 -2.00
C LEU A 87 -16.07 3.41 -1.82
N ASN A 88 -17.00 3.21 -0.87
CA ASN A 88 -17.61 1.90 -0.66
C ASN A 88 -18.33 1.38 -1.90
N SER A 89 -19.04 2.26 -2.63
CA SER A 89 -19.69 1.89 -3.89
C SER A 89 -18.68 1.53 -4.97
N VAL A 90 -17.60 2.33 -5.09
CA VAL A 90 -16.52 2.11 -6.05
C VAL A 90 -15.83 0.78 -5.78
N LEU A 91 -15.37 0.53 -4.55
CA LEU A 91 -14.65 -0.71 -4.22
C LEU A 91 -15.49 -1.96 -4.49
N LYS A 92 -16.77 -1.95 -4.07
CA LYS A 92 -17.69 -3.09 -4.29
C LYS A 92 -17.98 -3.38 -5.77
N SER A 93 -17.94 -2.35 -6.62
CA SER A 93 -18.20 -2.52 -8.07
C SER A 93 -16.93 -2.78 -8.88
N SER A 94 -15.77 -2.32 -8.38
CA SER A 94 -14.49 -2.44 -9.09
C SER A 94 -13.83 -3.81 -8.89
N ILE A 95 -13.94 -4.37 -7.68
CA ILE A 95 -13.25 -5.61 -7.32
C ILE A 95 -14.09 -6.80 -7.77
N GLN A 96 -13.50 -7.64 -8.61
CA GLN A 96 -14.18 -8.82 -9.16
C GLN A 96 -13.46 -10.10 -8.74
N CYS A 97 -14.23 -11.06 -8.24
CA CYS A 97 -13.77 -12.42 -7.97
C CYS A 97 -14.52 -13.37 -8.90
N PRO A 98 -13.89 -13.93 -9.94
CA PRO A 98 -14.56 -14.82 -10.88
C PRO A 98 -15.22 -16.01 -10.15
N GLU A 99 -16.50 -16.26 -10.42
CA GLU A 99 -17.26 -17.36 -9.77
C GLU A 99 -16.72 -18.73 -10.17
N ASP A 100 -16.30 -18.88 -11.43
CA ASP A 100 -15.78 -20.13 -11.97
C ASP A 100 -14.31 -20.42 -11.60
N SER A 101 -13.69 -19.56 -10.77
CA SER A 101 -12.30 -19.77 -10.34
C SER A 101 -12.21 -20.80 -9.21
N PRO A 102 -11.25 -21.74 -9.26
CA PRO A 102 -10.98 -22.65 -8.13
C PRO A 102 -10.55 -21.92 -6.85
N HIS A 103 -10.20 -20.63 -6.94
CA HIS A 103 -9.82 -19.78 -5.81
C HIS A 103 -10.90 -18.77 -5.42
N HIS A 104 -12.15 -18.93 -5.91
CA HIS A 104 -13.25 -17.98 -5.68
C HIS A 104 -13.43 -17.62 -4.19
N THR A 105 -13.59 -18.62 -3.31
CA THR A 105 -13.80 -18.38 -1.87
C THR A 105 -12.64 -17.62 -1.23
N THR A 106 -11.40 -17.93 -1.61
CA THR A 106 -10.20 -17.23 -1.14
C THR A 106 -10.16 -15.79 -1.65
N CYS A 107 -10.51 -15.56 -2.91
CA CYS A 107 -10.65 -14.23 -3.49
C CYS A 107 -11.70 -13.40 -2.73
N THR A 108 -12.91 -13.92 -2.55
CA THR A 108 -14.02 -13.22 -1.90
C THR A 108 -13.70 -12.83 -0.45
N LYS A 109 -13.04 -13.72 0.31
CA LYS A 109 -12.54 -13.39 1.65
C LYS A 109 -11.53 -12.24 1.62
N ARG A 110 -10.53 -12.32 0.74
CA ARG A 110 -9.51 -11.28 0.60
C ARG A 110 -10.08 -9.96 0.08
N ALA A 111 -11.06 -10.00 -0.80
CA ALA A 111 -11.77 -8.81 -1.29
C ALA A 111 -12.48 -8.11 -0.13
N THR A 112 -13.14 -8.88 0.74
CA THR A 112 -13.77 -8.34 1.96
C THR A 112 -12.73 -7.68 2.88
N ASP A 113 -11.61 -8.36 3.15
CA ASP A 113 -10.52 -7.81 3.97
C ASP A 113 -9.91 -6.55 3.35
N PHE A 114 -9.72 -6.53 2.04
CA PHE A 114 -9.22 -5.38 1.28
C PHE A 114 -10.15 -4.18 1.39
N ILE A 115 -11.45 -4.39 1.18
CA ILE A 115 -12.47 -3.34 1.27
C ILE A 115 -12.51 -2.76 2.69
N ASN A 116 -12.46 -3.60 3.71
CA ASN A 116 -12.46 -3.16 5.12
C ASN A 116 -11.20 -2.38 5.52
N LYS A 117 -10.08 -2.59 4.82
CA LYS A 117 -8.82 -1.86 5.02
C LYS A 117 -8.77 -0.53 4.27
N ALA A 118 -9.63 -0.33 3.29
CA ALA A 118 -9.65 0.89 2.51
C ALA A 118 -10.51 1.95 3.21
N ILE A 119 -9.90 3.09 3.55
CA ILE A 119 -10.62 4.23 4.13
C ILE A 119 -10.50 5.46 3.22
N TYR A 120 -11.48 6.35 3.29
CA TYR A 120 -11.46 7.61 2.56
C TYR A 120 -10.89 8.73 3.43
N MET A 121 -10.16 9.67 2.83
CA MET A 121 -9.70 10.91 3.47
C MET A 121 -10.05 12.10 2.57
N SER A 122 -10.77 13.10 3.11
CA SER A 122 -10.90 14.40 2.45
C SER A 122 -9.52 15.05 2.31
N LEU A 123 -9.33 15.85 1.26
CA LEU A 123 -8.16 16.70 0.95
C LEU A 123 -8.61 18.05 0.36
N LYS A 124 -9.74 18.56 0.84
CA LYS A 124 -10.36 19.80 0.37
C LYS A 124 -9.60 21.01 0.89
N GLU A 125 -9.17 20.96 2.14
CA GLU A 125 -8.53 22.07 2.86
C GLU A 125 -7.14 21.70 3.37
N ASP A 126 -6.32 22.69 3.76
CA ASP A 126 -4.98 22.44 4.28
C ASP A 126 -4.98 21.62 5.58
N ALA A 127 -6.03 21.77 6.39
CA ALA A 127 -6.22 20.99 7.62
C ALA A 127 -6.39 19.49 7.31
N ASP A 128 -7.02 19.17 6.18
CA ASP A 128 -7.23 17.79 5.76
C ASP A 128 -5.89 17.06 5.49
N PHE A 129 -4.91 17.77 4.94
CA PHE A 129 -3.57 17.20 4.74
C PHE A 129 -2.89 16.89 6.07
N VAL A 130 -3.11 17.69 7.11
CA VAL A 130 -2.59 17.39 8.46
C VAL A 130 -3.23 16.12 9.01
N LEU A 131 -4.55 15.97 8.84
CA LEU A 131 -5.27 14.75 9.23
C LEU A 131 -4.75 13.53 8.47
N LEU A 132 -4.51 13.65 7.16
CA LEU A 132 -3.87 12.59 6.36
C LEU A 132 -2.50 12.20 6.93
N CYS A 133 -1.63 13.17 7.23
CA CYS A 133 -0.29 12.85 7.77
C CYS A 133 -0.36 12.14 9.13
N ASN A 134 -1.33 12.50 9.97
CA ASN A 134 -1.53 11.86 11.26
C ASN A 134 -2.03 10.43 11.09
N GLU A 135 -2.98 10.20 10.19
CA GLU A 135 -3.49 8.85 9.89
C GLU A 135 -2.35 7.94 9.39
N ILE A 136 -1.52 8.42 8.45
CA ILE A 136 -0.35 7.66 7.96
C ILE A 136 0.59 7.30 9.12
N GLN A 137 0.86 8.25 10.01
CA GLN A 137 1.70 8.02 11.18
C GLN A 137 1.09 6.98 12.12
N ASP A 138 -0.23 7.03 12.33
CA ASP A 138 -0.96 6.08 13.17
C ASP A 138 -1.02 4.68 12.57
N LEU A 139 -1.06 4.56 11.24
CA LEU A 139 -0.94 3.26 10.56
C LEU A 139 0.46 2.66 10.77
N PHE A 140 1.50 3.48 10.58
CA PHE A 140 2.88 3.04 10.78
C PHE A 140 3.22 2.73 12.24
N SER A 141 2.65 3.44 13.22
CA SER A 141 2.90 3.19 14.65
C SER A 141 2.35 1.84 15.12
N ARG A 142 1.35 1.29 14.42
CA ARG A 142 0.79 -0.04 14.70
C ARG A 142 1.64 -1.18 14.14
N THR A 143 2.67 -0.88 13.35
CA THR A 143 3.57 -1.89 12.78
C THR A 143 4.60 -2.37 13.80
N SER A 144 4.95 -3.65 13.76
CA SER A 144 5.95 -4.23 14.67
C SER A 144 7.35 -3.67 14.40
N PHE A 145 8.21 -3.71 15.43
CA PHE A 145 9.62 -3.33 15.29
C PHE A 145 10.33 -4.13 14.18
N GLY A 146 11.19 -3.45 13.42
CA GLY A 146 11.96 -4.05 12.33
C GLY A 146 11.21 -4.21 11.00
N VAL A 147 9.98 -3.71 10.89
CA VAL A 147 9.23 -3.66 9.61
C VAL A 147 9.63 -2.41 8.84
N LYS A 148 10.07 -2.55 7.58
CA LYS A 148 10.31 -1.42 6.68
C LYS A 148 8.99 -0.75 6.31
N GLN A 149 8.95 0.58 6.46
CA GLN A 149 7.77 1.38 6.17
C GLN A 149 7.89 1.99 4.77
N GLU A 150 6.87 1.80 3.96
CA GLU A 150 6.79 2.34 2.60
C GLU A 150 5.47 3.10 2.43
N LEU A 151 5.55 4.26 1.80
CA LEU A 151 4.40 5.05 1.42
C LEU A 151 4.37 5.20 -0.09
N ILE A 152 3.27 4.80 -0.72
CA ILE A 152 3.02 5.03 -2.14
C ILE A 152 1.95 6.11 -2.25
N LEU A 153 2.29 7.24 -2.86
CA LEU A 153 1.35 8.31 -3.20
C LEU A 153 1.05 8.27 -4.69
N TYR A 154 -0.12 7.77 -5.06
CA TYR A 154 -0.59 7.67 -6.44
C TYR A 154 -1.53 8.83 -6.77
N LEU A 155 -1.16 9.66 -7.74
CA LEU A 155 -1.93 10.83 -8.16
C LEU A 155 -2.78 10.52 -9.39
N ALA A 156 -3.94 9.89 -9.17
CA ALA A 156 -4.96 9.63 -10.17
C ALA A 156 -5.93 10.82 -10.32
N ILE A 157 -5.36 12.01 -10.49
CA ILE A 157 -6.09 13.28 -10.62
C ILE A 157 -5.68 14.02 -11.89
N ALA A 158 -6.39 15.09 -12.23
CA ALA A 158 -6.02 15.94 -13.35
C ALA A 158 -4.62 16.56 -13.16
N PRO A 159 -3.79 16.64 -14.22
CA PRO A 159 -2.41 17.16 -14.13
C PRO A 159 -2.29 18.55 -13.51
N ALA A 160 -3.27 19.42 -13.75
CA ALA A 160 -3.34 20.77 -13.19
C ALA A 160 -3.36 20.81 -11.65
N HIS A 161 -3.51 19.67 -10.98
CA HIS A 161 -3.56 19.56 -9.53
C HIS A 161 -2.36 18.85 -8.91
N TYR A 162 -1.44 18.28 -9.70
CA TYR A 162 -0.29 17.54 -9.17
C TYR A 162 0.59 18.40 -8.27
N GLU A 163 0.96 19.60 -8.72
CA GLU A 163 1.80 20.51 -7.95
C GLU A 163 1.15 20.87 -6.62
N ASN A 164 -0.12 21.28 -6.63
CA ASN A 164 -0.83 21.70 -5.41
C ASN A 164 -0.90 20.56 -4.38
N VAL A 165 -1.25 19.35 -4.81
CA VAL A 165 -1.35 18.19 -3.90
C VAL A 165 0.03 17.79 -3.39
N ALA A 166 1.04 17.71 -4.26
CA ALA A 166 2.40 17.33 -3.89
C ALA A 166 3.04 18.35 -2.94
N GLU A 167 2.85 19.65 -3.19
CA GLU A 167 3.36 20.72 -2.35
C GLU A 167 2.71 20.70 -0.96
N LYS A 168 1.38 20.57 -0.88
CA LYS A 168 0.67 20.47 0.40
C LYS A 168 1.09 19.22 1.16
N PHE A 169 1.14 18.08 0.49
CA PHE A 169 1.62 16.83 1.09
C PHE A 169 3.05 16.99 1.61
N HIS A 170 3.96 17.57 0.82
CA HIS A 170 5.34 17.80 1.24
C HIS A 170 5.42 18.71 2.47
N LYS A 171 4.76 19.87 2.42
CA LYS A 171 4.76 20.85 3.52
C LYS A 171 4.22 20.29 4.82
N LYS A 172 3.23 19.39 4.78
CA LYS A 172 2.58 18.85 5.99
C LYS A 172 3.16 17.51 6.46
N CYS A 173 3.55 16.61 5.55
CA CYS A 173 3.90 15.23 5.89
C CYS A 173 5.41 14.93 5.80
N ALA A 174 6.19 15.64 4.98
CA ALA A 174 7.55 15.20 4.63
C ALA A 174 8.50 15.10 5.83
N GLN A 175 8.38 16.01 6.80
CA GLN A 175 9.18 15.93 8.03
C GLN A 175 8.86 14.66 8.82
N LYS A 176 7.59 14.38 9.07
CA LYS A 176 7.13 13.17 9.78
C LYS A 176 7.59 11.89 9.09
N MET A 177 7.47 11.83 7.76
CA MET A 177 7.91 10.65 6.99
C MET A 177 9.42 10.41 7.11
N ARG A 178 10.25 11.47 7.16
CA ARG A 178 11.69 11.36 7.39
C ARG A 178 12.01 10.86 8.80
N GLU A 179 11.34 11.40 9.82
CA GLU A 179 11.53 10.97 11.21
C GLU A 179 11.20 9.49 11.39
N LEU A 180 10.16 9.00 10.71
CA LEU A 180 9.75 7.60 10.70
C LEU A 180 10.58 6.71 9.74
N HIS A 181 11.54 7.27 9.01
CA HIS A 181 12.34 6.55 8.00
C HIS A 181 11.48 5.84 6.92
N VAL A 182 10.36 6.45 6.56
CA VAL A 182 9.42 5.94 5.56
C VAL A 182 10.00 6.17 4.15
N SER A 183 10.02 5.11 3.35
CA SER A 183 10.35 5.20 1.92
C SER A 183 9.14 5.73 1.14
N LEU A 184 9.21 6.96 0.64
CA LEU A 184 8.14 7.59 -0.15
C LEU A 184 8.37 7.35 -1.64
N LYS A 185 7.34 6.82 -2.31
CA LYS A 185 7.26 6.68 -3.77
C LYS A 185 6.07 7.48 -4.27
N VAL A 186 6.25 8.22 -5.36
CA VAL A 186 5.18 8.99 -5.99
C VAL A 186 4.95 8.46 -7.40
N ALA A 187 3.69 8.14 -7.71
CA ALA A 187 3.25 7.78 -9.04
C ALA A 187 2.32 8.87 -9.57
N ILE A 188 2.57 9.33 -10.79
CA ILE A 188 1.80 10.36 -11.47
C ILE A 188 1.31 9.83 -12.81
N GLU A 189 0.06 10.11 -13.13
CA GLU A 189 -0.50 9.77 -14.43
C GLU A 189 -0.05 10.76 -15.51
N LYS A 190 0.01 10.28 -16.74
CA LYS A 190 0.20 11.15 -17.90
C LYS A 190 -1.02 12.08 -18.04
N PRO A 191 -0.88 13.25 -18.71
CA PRO A 191 0.33 13.80 -19.35
C PRO A 191 1.34 14.47 -18.40
N PHE A 192 2.60 14.57 -18.85
CA PHE A 192 3.70 15.24 -18.15
C PHE A 192 4.11 16.51 -18.90
N GLY A 193 3.36 17.59 -18.72
CA GLY A 193 3.53 18.78 -19.54
C GLY A 193 2.92 18.62 -20.93
N LEU A 194 3.05 19.66 -21.75
CA LEU A 194 2.52 19.71 -23.11
C LEU A 194 3.62 20.05 -24.14
N ASP A 195 4.86 20.23 -23.69
CA ASP A 195 6.02 20.72 -24.42
C ASP A 195 7.27 19.84 -24.23
#